data_AF-A0A5C4JRV4-F1
#
_entry.id   AF-A0A5C4JRV4-F1
#
_cell.length_a   1.000
_cell.length_b   1.000
_cell.length_c   1.000
_cell.angle_alpha   90.00
_cell.angle_beta   90.00
_cell.angle_gamma   90.00
#
_symmetry.space_group_name_H-M   'P 1'
#
loop_
_entity.id
_entity.type
_entity.pdbx_description
1 polymer ?
#
loop_
_entity_poly.entity_id
_entity_poly.type
_entity_poly.pdbx_seq_one_letter_code
_entity_poly.pdbx_strand_id
1 'polypeptide(L)'
;MRDVFLKFEDHADALTVIEAAGVTVPAEDGEIRLGYRDTGLPTGMLALKPVGAVCDGLVYAPTGETVTDGDGVEYPEMAAVAGYHVNLRVAEGATLPAELAAHVVAPEPATPAERFA
;
A
#
# COMPACT_ATOMS: atom_id res chain seq x y z
N MET A 1 12.04 -10.51 8.60
CA MET A 1 11.44 -9.29 8.01
C MET A 1 9.96 -9.51 8.09
N ARG A 2 9.19 -8.50 8.50
CA ARG A 2 7.74 -8.59 8.60
C ARG A 2 7.07 -7.58 7.68
N ASP A 3 5.91 -7.96 7.18
CA ASP A 3 5.06 -7.08 6.39
C ASP A 3 4.11 -6.33 7.31
N VAL A 4 3.89 -5.06 7.01
CA VAL A 4 2.93 -4.19 7.67
C VAL A 4 2.03 -3.63 6.57
N PHE A 5 0.72 -3.83 6.73
CA PHE A 5 -0.30 -3.32 5.81
C PHE A 5 -0.83 -2.01 6.37
N LEU A 6 -0.71 -0.93 5.60
CA LEU A 6 -1.14 0.41 5.98
C LEU A 6 -2.33 0.84 5.13
N LYS A 7 -3.26 1.56 5.75
CA LYS A 7 -4.39 2.19 5.07
C LYS A 7 -4.52 3.65 5.48
N PHE A 8 -4.56 4.52 4.49
CA PHE A 8 -4.72 5.97 4.61
C PHE A 8 -6.07 6.40 4.03
N GLU A 9 -6.47 7.65 4.31
CA GLU A 9 -7.70 8.21 3.75
C GLU A 9 -7.59 8.33 2.23
N ASP A 10 -6.50 8.92 1.75
CA ASP A 10 -6.17 9.08 0.34
C ASP A 10 -4.65 9.16 0.11
N HIS A 11 -4.23 9.45 -1.13
CA HIS A 11 -2.82 9.57 -1.49
C HIS A 11 -2.13 10.76 -0.81
N ALA A 12 -2.82 11.88 -0.61
CA ALA A 12 -2.24 13.09 0.00
C ALA A 12 -2.01 12.89 1.51
N ASP A 13 -2.95 12.23 2.18
CA ASP A 13 -2.81 11.78 3.56
C ASP A 13 -1.62 10.82 3.69
N ALA A 14 -1.55 9.80 2.83
CA ALA A 14 -0.44 8.86 2.81
C ALA A 14 0.92 9.56 2.66
N LEU A 15 1.04 10.49 1.72
CA LEU A 15 2.27 11.25 1.51
C LEU A 15 2.67 12.05 2.74
N THR A 16 1.70 12.76 3.33
CA THR A 16 1.92 13.60 4.53
C THR A 16 2.40 12.78 5.71
N VAL A 17 1.75 11.65 5.99
CA VAL A 17 2.08 10.79 7.13
C VAL A 17 3.43 10.08 6.93
N ILE A 18 3.70 9.59 5.72
CA ILE A 18 4.96 8.91 5.39
C ILE A 18 6.13 9.91 5.42
N GLU A 19 5.92 11.15 4.99
CA GLU A 19 6.91 12.22 5.12
C GLU A 19 7.19 12.58 6.58
N ALA A 20 6.14 12.75 7.39
CA ALA A 20 6.28 13.01 8.82
C ALA A 20 7.01 11.86 9.56
N ALA A 21 6.79 10.62 9.13
CA ALA A 21 7.49 9.44 9.64
C ALA A 21 8.96 9.34 9.17
N GLY A 22 9.42 10.27 8.30
CA GLY A 22 10.80 10.32 7.82
C GLY A 22 11.18 9.16 6.91
N VAL A 23 10.20 8.53 6.26
CA VAL A 23 10.39 7.36 5.39
C VAL A 23 10.22 7.69 3.90
N THR A 24 10.08 8.98 3.56
CA THR A 24 10.16 9.47 2.17
C THR A 24 11.61 9.59 1.71
N VAL A 25 11.81 9.49 0.40
CA VAL A 25 13.09 9.82 -0.25
C VAL A 25 12.87 10.95 -1.25
N PRO A 26 13.79 11.93 -1.33
CA PRO A 26 13.73 12.94 -2.39
C PRO A 26 13.88 12.24 -3.74
N ALA A 27 12.95 12.48 -4.68
CA ALA A 27 13.15 12.04 -6.05
C ALA A 27 14.23 12.90 -6.73
N GLU A 28 14.84 12.37 -7.81
CA GLU A 28 15.92 13.05 -8.55
C GLU A 28 15.51 14.42 -9.12
N ASP A 29 14.21 14.66 -9.27
CA ASP A 29 13.60 15.92 -9.74
C ASP A 29 13.13 16.85 -8.60
N GLY A 30 13.37 16.47 -7.34
CA GLY A 30 12.95 17.23 -6.15
C GLY A 30 11.49 17.02 -5.75
N GLU A 31 10.76 16.12 -6.42
CA GLU A 31 9.39 15.75 -6.04
C GLU A 31 9.40 14.68 -4.95
N ILE A 32 8.48 14.74 -3.99
CA ILE A 32 8.33 13.67 -2.99
C ILE A 32 7.32 12.68 -3.56
N ARG A 33 7.76 11.44 -3.82
CA ARG A 33 6.89 10.36 -4.31
C ARG A 33 7.01 9.14 -3.41
N LEU A 34 5.91 8.42 -3.25
CA LEU A 34 5.88 7.12 -2.60
C LEU A 34 6.51 6.09 -3.54
N GLY A 35 7.84 5.94 -3.47
CA GLY A 35 8.60 5.06 -4.35
C GLY A 35 8.87 3.68 -3.76
N TYR A 36 8.85 2.67 -4.63
CA TYR A 36 9.45 1.36 -4.35
C TYR A 36 10.97 1.52 -4.18
N ARG A 37 11.52 1.00 -3.08
CA ARG A 37 12.96 0.83 -2.90
C ARG A 37 13.26 -0.64 -2.64
N ASP A 38 14.13 -1.22 -3.45
CA ASP A 38 14.89 -2.40 -3.06
C ASP A 38 16.20 -1.87 -2.46
N THR A 39 16.32 -1.86 -1.13
CA THR A 39 17.46 -1.18 -0.47
C THR A 39 18.75 -2.01 -0.51
N GLY A 40 18.70 -3.29 -0.89
CA GLY A 40 19.87 -4.16 -0.94
C GLY A 40 20.69 -4.30 0.36
N LEU A 41 20.19 -3.89 1.54
CA LEU A 41 20.98 -3.84 2.80
C LEU A 41 20.15 -4.10 4.07
N PRO A 42 20.71 -4.77 5.12
CA PRO A 42 20.23 -4.63 6.49
C PRO A 42 20.65 -3.24 7.03
N THR A 43 19.75 -2.38 7.53
CA THR A 43 19.07 -2.46 8.83
C THR A 43 17.74 -1.67 8.79
N GLY A 44 16.67 -2.27 9.31
CA GLY A 44 15.49 -1.57 9.86
C GLY A 44 14.23 -1.49 8.98
N MET A 45 14.34 -0.94 7.77
CA MET A 45 13.16 -0.63 6.95
C MET A 45 13.53 -0.70 5.46
N LEU A 46 12.78 -1.48 4.67
CA LEU A 46 13.30 -1.97 3.39
C LEU A 46 12.48 -1.61 2.16
N ALA A 47 11.15 -1.52 2.24
CA ALA A 47 10.34 -1.22 1.06
C ALA A 47 8.98 -0.64 1.45
N LEU A 48 8.64 0.52 0.88
CA LEU A 48 7.28 1.06 0.80
C LEU A 48 6.77 0.78 -0.61
N LYS A 49 5.59 0.16 -0.72
CA LYS A 49 4.98 -0.12 -2.02
C LYS A 49 3.50 0.21 -1.97
N PRO A 50 3.02 1.22 -2.72
CA PRO A 50 1.59 1.34 -2.97
C PRO A 50 1.04 0.06 -3.60
N VAL A 51 -0.09 -0.41 -3.09
CA VAL A 51 -0.77 -1.62 -3.59
C VAL A 51 -1.41 -1.33 -4.94
N GLY A 52 -1.63 -2.35 -5.76
CA GLY A 52 -2.35 -2.23 -7.02
C GLY A 52 -1.51 -2.58 -8.23
N ALA A 53 -2.17 -2.90 -9.34
CA ALA A 53 -1.53 -3.45 -10.55
C ALA A 53 -0.47 -2.52 -11.15
N VAL A 54 -0.61 -1.21 -10.94
CA VAL A 54 0.33 -0.17 -11.40
C VAL A 54 0.98 0.60 -10.24
N CYS A 55 0.91 0.07 -9.02
CA CYS A 55 1.41 0.72 -7.79
C CYS A 55 0.79 2.11 -7.55
N ASP A 56 -0.53 2.21 -7.71
CA ASP A 56 -1.33 3.42 -7.54
C ASP A 56 -2.00 3.54 -6.16
N GLY A 57 -1.80 2.56 -5.26
CA GLY A 57 -2.36 2.51 -3.92
C GLY A 57 -3.83 2.08 -3.86
N LEU A 58 -4.42 1.72 -5.00
CA LEU A 58 -5.83 1.35 -5.09
C LEU A 58 -6.00 -0.18 -5.05
N VAL A 59 -7.00 -0.62 -4.28
CA VAL A 59 -7.41 -2.02 -4.22
C VAL A 59 -8.80 -2.12 -4.83
N TYR A 60 -9.01 -3.09 -5.71
CA TYR A 60 -10.32 -3.36 -6.30
C TYR A 60 -10.87 -4.69 -5.79
N ALA A 61 -12.16 -4.70 -5.44
CA ALA A 61 -12.86 -5.89 -4.99
C ALA A 61 -14.21 -6.04 -5.72
N PRO A 62 -14.71 -7.28 -5.87
CA PRO A 62 -16.05 -7.51 -6.42
C PRO A 62 -17.11 -6.81 -5.57
N THR A 63 -18.08 -6.14 -6.21
CA THR A 63 -19.23 -5.53 -5.53
C THR A 63 -20.25 -6.58 -5.08
N GLY A 64 -20.22 -7.76 -5.70
CA GLY A 64 -21.23 -8.81 -5.57
C GLY A 64 -22.24 -8.81 -6.72
N GLU A 65 -22.23 -7.79 -7.57
CA GLU A 65 -23.02 -7.74 -8.79
C GLU A 65 -22.23 -8.34 -9.97
N THR A 66 -22.96 -8.79 -11.00
CA THR A 66 -22.40 -9.32 -12.25
C THR A 66 -22.81 -8.40 -13.37
N VAL A 67 -21.87 -8.07 -14.25
CA VAL A 67 -22.09 -7.27 -15.44
C VAL A 67 -21.88 -8.14 -16.68
N THR A 68 -22.67 -7.85 -17.72
CA THR A 68 -22.61 -8.55 -19.01
C THR A 68 -22.14 -7.56 -20.08
N ASP A 69 -21.12 -7.92 -20.84
CA ASP A 69 -20.67 -7.09 -21.98
C ASP A 69 -21.55 -7.28 -23.23
N GLY A 70 -21.20 -6.57 -24.31
CA GLY A 70 -21.91 -6.63 -25.58
C GLY A 70 -21.83 -7.98 -26.30
N ASP A 71 -20.89 -8.85 -25.93
CA ASP A 71 -20.72 -10.19 -26.49
C ASP A 71 -21.42 -11.26 -25.63
N GLY A 72 -22.10 -10.85 -24.55
CA GLY A 72 -22.83 -11.73 -23.65
C GLY A 72 -21.95 -12.41 -22.60
N VAL A 73 -20.72 -11.95 -22.40
CA VAL A 73 -19.80 -12.50 -21.40
C VAL A 73 -20.08 -11.85 -20.05
N GLU A 74 -20.26 -12.70 -19.03
CA GLU A 74 -20.51 -12.28 -17.65
C GLU A 74 -19.22 -12.22 -16.84
N TYR A 75 -19.02 -11.13 -16.10
CA TYR A 75 -17.91 -10.97 -15.17
C TYR A 75 -18.37 -10.20 -13.92
N PRO A 76 -17.72 -10.44 -12.77
CA PRO A 76 -18.03 -9.69 -11.55
C PRO A 76 -17.74 -8.21 -11.76
N GLU A 77 -18.65 -7.36 -11.30
CA GLU A 77 -18.41 -5.92 -11.24
C GLU A 77 -17.36 -5.65 -10.16
N MET A 78 -16.35 -4.86 -10.51
CA MET A 78 -15.24 -4.51 -9.63
C MET A 78 -15.33 -3.03 -9.24
N ALA A 79 -15.21 -2.73 -7.96
CA ALA A 79 -15.16 -1.35 -7.47
C ALA A 79 -13.91 -1.12 -6.61
N ALA A 80 -13.46 0.14 -6.58
CA ALA A 80 -12.36 0.54 -5.72
C ALA A 80 -12.79 0.44 -4.25
N VAL A 81 -11.98 -0.26 -3.46
CA VAL A 81 -12.06 -0.26 -2.01
C VAL A 81 -11.57 1.09 -1.50
N ALA A 82 -12.38 1.77 -0.71
CA ALA A 82 -12.07 3.08 -0.18
C ALA A 82 -10.74 3.10 0.59
N GLY A 83 -9.99 4.20 0.46
CA GLY A 83 -8.70 4.43 1.09
C GLY A 83 -7.51 4.17 0.18
N TYR A 84 -6.33 4.59 0.64
CA TYR A 84 -5.06 4.38 -0.04
C TYR A 84 -4.22 3.35 0.70
N HIS A 85 -3.77 2.31 0.01
CA HIS A 85 -3.18 1.13 0.63
C HIS A 85 -1.70 1.04 0.30
N VAL A 86 -0.88 0.89 1.34
CA VAL A 86 0.59 0.80 1.21
C VAL A 86 1.08 -0.40 2.01
N ASN A 87 1.93 -1.19 1.38
CA ASN A 87 2.64 -2.26 2.04
C ASN A 87 4.02 -1.76 2.47
N LEU A 88 4.40 -2.10 3.69
CA LEU A 88 5.67 -1.75 4.28
C LEU A 88 6.41 -3.01 4.77
N ARG A 89 7.62 -3.24 4.26
CA ARG A 89 8.52 -4.31 4.71
C ARG A 89 9.50 -3.77 5.75
N VAL A 90 9.44 -4.25 6.98
CA VAL A 90 10.35 -3.84 8.07
C VAL A 90 11.18 -5.01 8.59
N ALA A 91 12.32 -4.71 9.22
CA ALA A 91 13.15 -5.72 9.87
C ALA A 91 12.43 -6.35 11.08
N GLU A 92 12.79 -7.59 11.42
CA GLU A 92 12.33 -8.18 12.68
C GLU A 92 12.80 -7.31 13.86
N GLY A 93 11.90 -7.06 14.81
CA GLY A 93 12.20 -6.25 16.00
C GLY A 93 12.28 -4.73 15.73
N ALA A 94 12.10 -4.26 14.49
CA ALA A 94 12.02 -2.84 14.21
C ALA A 94 10.70 -2.24 14.74
N THR A 95 10.84 -1.15 15.49
CA THR A 95 9.72 -0.34 15.96
C THR A 95 9.19 0.50 14.80
N LEU A 96 7.88 0.43 14.58
CA LEU A 96 7.20 1.29 13.61
C LEU A 96 7.04 2.69 14.22
N PRO A 97 7.30 3.78 13.48
CA PRO A 97 6.97 5.14 13.90
C PRO A 97 5.50 5.25 14.34
N ALA A 98 5.23 6.08 15.35
CA ALA A 98 3.90 6.18 15.95
C ALA A 98 2.86 6.68 14.93
N GLU A 99 3.30 7.54 14.02
CA GLU A 99 2.54 8.08 12.91
C GLU A 99 2.02 6.93 12.03
N LEU A 100 2.90 6.01 11.60
CA LEU A 100 2.50 4.87 10.77
C LEU A 100 1.73 3.81 11.56
N ALA A 101 1.97 3.67 12.86
CA ALA A 101 1.27 2.71 13.71
C ALA A 101 -0.24 2.97 13.76
N ALA A 102 -0.68 4.22 13.64
CA ALA A 102 -2.10 4.59 13.59
C ALA A 102 -2.82 4.12 12.31
N HIS A 103 -2.07 3.84 11.24
CA HIS A 103 -2.61 3.43 9.94
C HIS A 103 -2.49 1.91 9.68
N VAL A 104 -2.01 1.14 10.66
CA VAL A 104 -1.88 -0.32 10.52
C VAL A 104 -3.26 -0.95 10.43
N VAL A 105 -3.46 -1.75 9.38
CA VAL A 105 -4.64 -2.58 9.23
C VAL A 105 -4.56 -3.73 10.24
N ALA A 106 -5.42 -3.67 11.26
CA ALA A 106 -5.52 -4.67 12.32
C ALA A 106 -6.96 -5.23 12.43
N PRO A 107 -7.15 -6.57 12.50
CA PRO A 107 -6.11 -7.60 12.39
C PRO A 107 -5.43 -7.62 11.01
N GLU A 108 -4.29 -8.30 10.90
CA GLU A 108 -3.66 -8.53 9.59
C GLU A 108 -4.70 -9.12 8.61
N PRO A 109 -4.84 -8.58 7.39
CA PRO A 109 -5.77 -9.12 6.41
C PRO A 109 -5.48 -10.60 6.13
N ALA A 110 -6.50 -11.45 6.18
CA ALA A 110 -6.34 -12.88 5.86
C ALA A 110 -5.96 -13.11 4.38
N THR A 111 -6.42 -12.22 3.49
CA THR A 111 -6.17 -12.24 2.04
C THR A 111 -5.72 -10.86 1.57
N PRO A 112 -4.47 -10.46 1.87
CA PRO A 112 -3.95 -9.18 1.42
C PRO A 112 -3.88 -9.15 -0.11
N ALA A 113 -4.29 -8.03 -0.71
CA ALA A 113 -4.31 -7.86 -2.18
C ALA A 113 -2.92 -8.01 -2.81
N GLU A 114 -1.87 -7.71 -2.05
CA GLU A 114 -0.49 -7.89 -2.46
C GLU A 114 0.38 -8.18 -1.24
N ARG A 115 1.38 -9.07 -1.38
CA ARG A 115 2.44 -9.30 -0.39
C ARG A 115 3.79 -9.11 -1.04
N PHE A 116 4.81 -8.79 -0.25
CA PHE A 116 6.18 -8.84 -0.73
C PHE A 116 6.56 -10.31 -0.97
N ALA A 117 6.88 -10.65 -2.23
CA ALA A 117 7.36 -11.98 -2.63
C ALA A 117 8.83 -12.19 -2.29
#